data_AF-A0A7Z9S0J7-F1
#
_entry.id   AF-A0A7Z9S0J7-F1
#
_cell.length_a   1.000
_cell.length_b   1.000
_cell.length_c   1.000
_cell.angle_alpha   90.00
_cell.angle_beta   90.00
_cell.angle_gamma   90.00
#
_symmetry.space_group_name_H-M   'P 1'
#
loop_
_entity.id
_entity.type
_entity.pdbx_description
1 polymer ?
#
loop_
_entity_poly.entity_id
_entity_poly.type
_entity_poly.pdbx_seq_one_letter_code
_entity_poly.pdbx_strand_id
1 'polypeptide(L)'
;MIGALLEKLIFDHRRQVLWLLGIVTIGFAVQAGRLAIDAGFEKQLPLRHPYMETFLEHREQFGGANRLLITVRARDGDLFDPASLERVRLVTRALGEVPGVNRTSITSIFTPNVSFVRIVEGGFQGGNVVPAEWS
;
A
#
# COMPACT_ATOMS: atom_id res chain seq x y z
N MET A 1 -8.25 13.75 55.01
CA MET A 1 -9.03 14.98 54.78
C MET A 1 -9.51 15.11 53.33
N ILE A 2 -8.65 14.86 52.32
CA ILE A 2 -9.01 14.92 50.89
C ILE A 2 -10.07 13.88 50.49
N GLY A 3 -9.99 12.65 51.03
CA GLY A 3 -10.95 11.57 50.74
C GLY A 3 -12.39 11.89 51.12
N ALA A 4 -12.62 12.44 52.32
CA ALA A 4 -13.97 12.80 52.80
C ALA A 4 -14.61 13.96 52.00
N LEU A 5 -13.78 14.84 51.41
CA LEU A 5 -14.21 15.95 50.57
C LEU A 5 -14.63 15.46 49.18
N LEU A 6 -13.85 14.54 48.59
CA LEU A 6 -14.20 13.82 47.36
C LEU A 6 -15.45 12.96 47.53
N GLU A 7 -15.57 12.28 48.67
CA GLU A 7 -16.72 11.44 49.00
C GLU A 7 -18.02 12.27 49.01
N LYS A 8 -18.04 13.40 49.74
CA LYS A 8 -19.19 14.32 49.70
C LYS A 8 -19.49 14.81 48.29
N LEU A 9 -18.48 15.23 47.51
CA LEU A 9 -18.69 15.74 46.16
C LEU A 9 -19.30 14.68 45.23
N ILE A 10 -18.81 13.43 45.31
CA ILE A 10 -19.24 12.31 44.46
C ILE A 10 -20.64 11.81 44.86
N PHE A 11 -20.92 11.66 46.15
CA PHE A 11 -22.21 11.14 46.61
C PHE A 11 -23.35 12.17 46.50
N ASP A 12 -23.06 13.45 46.74
CA ASP A 12 -24.05 14.53 46.68
C ASP A 12 -24.43 14.85 45.21
N HIS A 13 -23.47 14.75 44.28
CA HIS A 13 -23.68 15.01 42.85
C HIS A 13 -23.62 13.74 41.98
N ARG A 14 -23.95 12.57 42.55
CA ARG A 14 -23.82 11.24 41.91
C ARG A 14 -24.34 11.15 40.48
N ARG A 15 -25.45 11.84 40.17
CA ARG A 15 -26.03 11.86 38.81
C ARG A 15 -25.13 12.61 37.82
N GLN A 16 -24.56 13.74 38.23
CA GLN A 16 -23.66 14.53 37.38
C GLN A 16 -22.35 13.80 37.13
N VAL A 17 -21.80 13.13 38.16
CA VAL A 17 -20.59 12.31 38.02
C VAL A 17 -20.80 11.14 37.07
N LEU A 18 -21.95 10.44 37.17
CA LEU A 18 -22.30 9.36 36.26
C LEU A 18 -22.50 9.85 34.81
N TRP A 19 -23.12 11.01 34.62
CA TRP A 19 -23.25 11.64 33.30
C TRP A 19 -21.89 12.02 32.71
N LEU A 20 -21.02 12.64 33.50
CA LEU A 20 -19.66 13.00 33.08
C LEU A 20 -18.87 11.77 32.67
N LEU A 21 -18.90 10.71 33.49
CA LEU A 21 -18.24 9.44 33.19
C LEU A 21 -18.81 8.84 31.90
N GLY A 22 -20.15 8.82 31.75
CA GLY A 22 -20.81 8.34 30.55
C GLY A 22 -20.37 9.09 29.29
N ILE A 23 -20.28 10.43 29.35
CA ILE A 23 -19.81 11.26 28.23
C ILE A 23 -18.35 10.93 27.88
N VAL A 24 -17.47 10.80 28.88
CA VAL A 24 -16.06 10.43 28.67
C VAL A 24 -15.95 9.04 28.06
N THR A 25 -16.72 8.07 28.56
CA THR A 25 -16.78 6.70 28.01
C THR A 25 -17.26 6.67 26.57
N ILE A 26 -18.31 7.44 26.23
CA ILE A 26 -18.78 7.58 24.85
C ILE A 26 -17.70 8.22 23.98
N GLY A 27 -17.01 9.24 24.48
CA GLY A 27 -15.88 9.87 23.78
C GLY A 27 -14.77 8.87 23.44
N PHE A 28 -14.39 8.03 24.41
CA PHE A 28 -13.43 6.95 24.17
C PHE A 28 -13.96 5.87 23.24
N ALA A 29 -15.24 5.51 23.33
CA ALA A 29 -15.85 4.54 22.42
C ALA A 29 -15.82 5.03 20.95
N VAL A 30 -16.12 6.32 20.72
CA VAL A 30 -16.04 6.93 19.39
C VAL A 30 -14.59 6.94 18.87
N GLN A 31 -13.61 7.27 19.72
CA GLN A 31 -12.20 7.25 19.31
C GLN A 31 -11.67 5.84 19.09
N ALA A 32 -12.09 4.87 19.90
CA ALA A 32 -11.75 3.47 19.69
C ALA A 32 -12.27 2.96 18.33
N GLY A 33 -13.49 3.35 17.94
CA GLY A 33 -14.04 3.04 16.62
C GLY A 33 -13.32 3.73 15.45
N ARG A 34 -12.55 4.79 15.71
CA ARG A 34 -11.75 5.52 14.71
C ARG A 34 -10.29 5.07 14.68
N LEU A 35 -9.92 4.08 15.49
CA LEU A 35 -8.56 3.59 15.54
C LEU A 35 -8.24 2.87 14.22
N ALA A 36 -7.48 3.55 13.35
CA ALA A 36 -6.97 2.94 12.14
C ALA A 36 -5.80 2.01 12.49
N ILE A 37 -5.90 0.74 12.09
CA ILE A 37 -4.78 -0.19 12.20
C ILE A 37 -3.76 0.19 11.14
N ASP A 38 -2.71 0.87 11.54
CA ASP A 38 -1.59 1.21 10.68
C ASP A 38 -0.43 0.25 10.97
N ALA A 39 -0.41 -0.85 10.22
CA ALA A 39 0.62 -1.88 10.20
C ALA A 39 1.63 -1.65 9.07
N GLY A 40 2.12 -0.42 8.89
CA GLY A 40 3.20 -0.14 7.96
C GLY A 40 4.47 -0.92 8.32
N PHE A 41 5.09 -1.56 7.32
CA PHE A 41 6.36 -2.30 7.43
C PHE A 41 7.43 -1.50 8.21
N GLU A 42 7.45 -0.18 8.03
CA GLU A 42 8.38 0.75 8.67
C GLU A 42 8.30 0.76 10.20
N LYS A 43 7.12 0.50 10.78
CA LYS A 43 6.92 0.46 12.24
C LYS A 43 7.47 -0.80 12.89
N GLN A 44 7.75 -1.84 12.09
CA GLN A 44 8.39 -3.07 12.53
C GLN A 44 9.91 -2.98 12.43
N LEU A 45 10.44 -1.94 11.78
CA LEU A 45 11.87 -1.76 11.61
C LEU A 45 12.48 -0.95 12.77
N PRO A 46 13.73 -1.25 13.18
CA PRO A 46 14.45 -0.45 14.16
C PRO A 46 14.94 0.86 13.52
N LEU A 47 14.03 1.84 13.36
CA LEU A 47 14.29 3.11 12.66
C LEU A 47 15.42 3.96 13.28
N ARG A 48 15.80 3.72 14.54
CA ARG A 48 16.87 4.44 15.24
C ARG A 48 18.28 3.87 14.95
N HIS A 49 18.39 2.85 14.12
CA HIS A 49 19.68 2.25 13.77
C HIS A 49 20.39 3.10 12.71
N PRO A 50 21.72 3.35 12.79
CA PRO A 50 22.44 4.19 11.82
C PRO A 50 22.31 3.75 10.35
N TYR A 51 22.25 2.45 10.07
CA TYR A 51 21.96 1.96 8.70
C TYR A 51 20.58 2.35 8.15
N MET A 52 19.61 2.63 9.02
CA MET A 52 18.27 3.06 8.61
C MET A 52 18.22 4.54 8.23
N GLU A 53 19.18 5.36 8.66
CA GLU A 53 19.21 6.79 8.34
C GLU A 53 19.38 6.99 6.82
N THR A 54 20.36 6.32 6.22
CA THR A 54 20.58 6.36 4.76
C THR A 54 19.41 5.77 3.99
N PHE A 55 18.79 4.71 4.50
CA PHE A 55 17.59 4.15 3.89
C PHE A 55 16.42 5.15 3.91
N LEU A 56 16.17 5.81 5.05
CA LEU A 56 15.09 6.80 5.18
C LEU A 56 15.32 8.04 4.30
N GLU A 57 16.57 8.44 4.11
CA GLU A 57 16.94 9.56 3.23
C GLU A 57 16.66 9.25 1.76
N HIS A 58 16.96 8.03 1.30
CA HIS A 58 16.87 7.67 -0.12
C HIS A 58 15.66 6.81 -0.49
N ARG A 59 14.80 6.41 0.46
CA ARG A 59 13.70 5.44 0.21
C ARG A 59 12.77 5.83 -0.94
N GLU A 60 12.52 7.12 -1.15
CA GLU A 60 11.64 7.60 -2.23
C GLU A 60 12.25 7.35 -3.61
N GLN A 61 13.59 7.27 -3.70
CA GLN A 61 14.33 7.04 -4.94
C GLN A 61 14.29 5.58 -5.38
N PHE A 62 14.11 4.63 -4.44
CA PHE A 62 14.11 3.19 -4.72
C PHE A 62 12.72 2.61 -5.00
N GLY A 63 11.67 3.45 -5.03
CA GLY A 63 10.29 3.03 -5.19
C GLY A 63 9.70 2.54 -3.86
N GLY A 64 8.47 2.97 -3.58
CA GLY A 64 7.82 2.64 -2.31
C GLY A 64 7.66 1.13 -2.07
N ALA A 65 7.53 0.73 -0.81
CA ALA A 65 7.37 -0.67 -0.40
C ALA A 65 6.04 -1.31 -0.87
N ASN A 66 5.09 -0.49 -1.33
CA ASN A 66 3.79 -0.96 -1.77
C ASN A 66 3.84 -1.43 -3.23
N ARG A 67 3.84 -2.75 -3.42
CA ARG A 67 3.77 -3.38 -4.74
C ARG A 67 2.38 -3.94 -5.00
N LEU A 68 1.80 -3.56 -6.14
CA LEU A 68 0.54 -4.11 -6.65
C LEU A 68 0.83 -5.16 -7.71
N LEU A 69 0.29 -6.36 -7.53
CA LEU A 69 0.33 -7.43 -8.54
C LEU A 69 -1.07 -7.64 -9.10
N ILE A 70 -1.21 -7.45 -10.41
CA ILE A 70 -2.49 -7.58 -11.10
C ILE A 70 -2.38 -8.73 -12.10
N THR A 71 -3.28 -9.70 -11.97
CA THR A 71 -3.35 -10.86 -12.86
C THR A 71 -4.56 -10.76 -13.75
N VAL A 72 -4.36 -10.85 -15.07
CA VAL A 72 -5.43 -10.90 -16.06
C VAL A 72 -5.54 -12.34 -16.57
N ARG A 73 -6.76 -12.88 -16.58
CA ARG A 73 -7.05 -14.23 -17.05
C ARG A 73 -8.16 -14.19 -18.10
N ALA A 74 -7.95 -14.85 -19.24
CA ALA A 74 -9.00 -15.12 -20.21
C ALA A 74 -10.02 -16.11 -19.60
N ARG A 75 -11.31 -15.75 -19.62
CA ARG A 75 -12.39 -16.62 -19.14
C ARG A 75 -12.70 -17.71 -20.16
N ASP A 76 -12.77 -17.33 -21.42
CA ASP A 76 -13.05 -18.17 -22.57
C ASP A 76 -11.91 -18.01 -23.57
N GLY A 77 -11.31 -19.12 -24.03
CA GLY A 77 -10.22 -19.10 -25.01
C GLY A 77 -8.81 -18.90 -24.40
N ASP A 78 -7.90 -18.33 -25.20
CA ASP A 78 -6.48 -18.19 -24.87
C ASP A 78 -6.12 -16.73 -24.50
N LEU A 79 -5.11 -16.57 -23.66
CA LEU A 79 -4.55 -15.26 -23.33
C LEU A 79 -3.86 -14.62 -24.55
N PHE A 80 -3.36 -15.43 -25.47
CA PHE A 80 -2.64 -14.98 -26.66
C PHE A 80 -3.55 -14.50 -27.81
N ASP A 81 -4.87 -14.55 -27.63
CA ASP A 81 -5.81 -14.00 -28.60
C ASP A 81 -5.69 -12.47 -28.71
N PRO A 82 -5.87 -11.87 -29.91
CA PRO A 82 -5.73 -10.42 -30.10
C PRO A 82 -6.60 -9.59 -29.15
N ALA A 83 -7.83 -10.05 -28.89
CA ALA A 83 -8.76 -9.36 -27.99
C ALA A 83 -8.36 -9.49 -26.50
N SER A 84 -7.67 -10.56 -26.11
CA SER A 84 -7.15 -10.76 -24.75
C SER A 84 -5.92 -9.89 -24.52
N LEU A 85 -4.99 -9.90 -25.47
CA LEU A 85 -3.79 -9.07 -25.48
C LEU A 85 -4.12 -7.57 -25.47
N GLU A 86 -5.13 -7.15 -26.25
CA GLU A 86 -5.61 -5.77 -26.24
C GLU A 86 -6.14 -5.34 -24.86
N ARG A 87 -6.84 -6.22 -24.15
CA ARG A 87 -7.30 -5.93 -22.78
C ARG A 87 -6.13 -5.78 -21.82
N VAL A 88 -5.10 -6.62 -21.91
CA VAL A 88 -3.89 -6.50 -21.08
C VAL A 88 -3.20 -5.16 -21.36
N ARG A 89 -3.12 -4.74 -22.61
CA ARG A 89 -2.57 -3.43 -23.01
C ARG A 89 -3.39 -2.27 -22.43
N LEU A 90 -4.71 -2.31 -22.54
CA LEU A 90 -5.60 -1.29 -21.99
C LEU A 90 -5.49 -1.20 -20.46
N VAL A 91 -5.44 -2.33 -19.77
CA VAL A 91 -5.20 -2.38 -18.31
C VAL A 91 -3.85 -1.75 -17.97
N THR A 92 -2.80 -2.11 -18.71
CA THR A 92 -1.44 -1.55 -18.50
C THR A 92 -1.44 -0.03 -18.64
N ARG A 93 -2.10 0.49 -19.68
CA ARG A 93 -2.22 1.94 -19.91
C ARG A 93 -3.02 2.64 -18.82
N ALA A 94 -4.17 2.06 -18.43
CA ALA A 94 -5.02 2.61 -17.38
C ALA A 94 -4.27 2.70 -16.03
N LEU A 95 -3.40 1.74 -15.70
CA LEU A 95 -2.57 1.80 -14.50
C LEU A 95 -1.58 2.99 -14.50
N GLY A 96 -1.11 3.41 -15.68
CA GLY A 96 -0.28 4.61 -15.81
C GLY A 96 -1.02 5.92 -15.54
N GLU A 97 -2.35 5.90 -15.57
CA GLU A 97 -3.20 7.06 -15.30
C GLU A 97 -3.66 7.13 -13.83
N VAL A 98 -3.47 6.06 -13.05
CA VAL A 98 -3.87 6.01 -11.64
C VAL A 98 -2.98 6.94 -10.79
N PRO A 99 -3.57 7.88 -10.03
CA PRO A 99 -2.81 8.74 -9.12
C PRO A 99 -2.01 7.93 -8.09
N GLY A 100 -0.73 8.26 -7.91
CA GLY A 100 0.16 7.59 -6.96
C GLY A 100 0.90 6.35 -7.51
N VAL A 101 0.60 5.91 -8.74
CA VAL A 101 1.39 4.89 -9.42
C VAL A 101 2.58 5.53 -10.12
N ASN A 102 3.79 5.03 -9.86
CA ASN A 102 4.97 5.43 -10.62
C ASN A 102 4.96 4.74 -11.98
N ARG A 103 4.81 5.53 -13.06
CA ARG A 103 4.75 5.01 -14.45
C ARG A 103 5.99 4.20 -14.83
N THR A 104 7.17 4.55 -14.33
CA THR A 104 8.41 3.85 -14.67
C THR A 104 8.53 2.48 -13.99
N SER A 105 7.74 2.21 -12.96
CA SER A 105 7.75 0.92 -12.25
C SER A 105 6.71 -0.08 -12.79
N ILE A 106 5.81 0.35 -13.69
CA ILE A 106 4.83 -0.54 -14.32
C ILE A 106 5.57 -1.57 -15.18
N THR A 107 5.32 -2.85 -14.90
CA THR A 107 5.94 -3.97 -15.61
C THR A 107 4.83 -4.82 -16.23
N SER A 108 4.85 -4.95 -17.55
CA SER A 108 3.87 -5.70 -18.33
C SER A 108 4.53 -6.22 -19.61
N ILE A 109 3.96 -7.23 -20.26
CA ILE A 109 4.47 -7.71 -21.56
C ILE A 109 4.43 -6.63 -22.65
N PHE A 110 3.67 -5.54 -22.42
CA PHE A 110 3.56 -4.38 -23.30
C PHE A 110 4.50 -3.23 -22.96
N THR A 111 5.37 -3.36 -21.94
CA THR A 111 6.31 -2.31 -21.54
C THR A 111 7.75 -2.68 -21.90
N PRO A 112 8.62 -1.68 -22.19
CA PRO A 112 9.98 -1.93 -22.69
C PRO A 112 10.94 -2.47 -21.62
N ASN A 113 10.53 -2.48 -20.35
CA ASN A 113 11.29 -3.02 -19.22
C ASN A 113 11.14 -4.54 -19.04
N VAL A 114 10.47 -5.23 -19.97
CA VAL A 114 10.39 -6.69 -20.00
C VAL A 114 11.23 -7.23 -21.14
N SER A 115 12.18 -8.11 -20.81
CA SER A 115 13.11 -8.71 -21.76
C SER A 115 12.89 -10.22 -21.86
N PHE A 116 13.16 -10.79 -23.04
CA PHE A 116 13.19 -12.22 -23.26
C PHE A 116 14.63 -12.71 -23.44
N VAL A 117 14.87 -13.97 -23.07
CA VAL A 117 16.13 -14.68 -23.33
C VAL A 117 15.79 -16.00 -24.00
N ARG A 118 16.44 -16.28 -25.13
CA ARG A 118 16.31 -17.54 -25.89
C ARG A 118 17.66 -18.23 -25.97
N ILE A 119 17.65 -19.56 -25.79
CA ILE A 119 18.80 -20.42 -26.02
C ILE A 119 18.84 -20.78 -27.50
N VAL A 120 19.98 -20.54 -28.13
CA VAL A 120 20.28 -20.89 -29.53
C VAL A 120 21.56 -21.72 -29.57
N GLU A 121 21.82 -22.39 -30.68
CA GLU A 121 22.99 -23.29 -30.83
C GLU A 121 24.33 -22.59 -30.52
N GLY A 122 24.43 -21.29 -30.79
CA GLY A 122 25.60 -20.45 -30.49
C GLY A 122 25.60 -19.76 -29.12
N GLY A 123 24.66 -20.01 -28.22
CA GLY A 123 24.60 -19.42 -26.88
C GLY A 123 23.25 -18.79 -26.52
N PHE A 124 23.27 -17.60 -25.89
CA PHE A 124 22.07 -16.87 -25.48
C PHE A 124 21.81 -15.66 -26.37
N GLN A 125 20.58 -15.52 -26.86
CA GLN A 125 20.10 -14.33 -27.55
C GLN A 125 19.00 -13.67 -26.72
N GLY A 126 19.16 -12.39 -26.39
CA GLY A 126 18.18 -11.63 -25.61
C GLY A 126 17.80 -10.31 -26.26
N GLY A 127 16.63 -9.79 -25.87
CA GLY A 127 16.11 -8.50 -26.33
C GLY A 127 14.88 -8.09 -25.53
N ASN A 128 14.37 -6.89 -25.77
CA ASN A 128 13.11 -6.46 -25.16
C ASN A 128 11.93 -7.11 -25.88
N VAL A 129 10.88 -7.45 -25.13
CA VAL A 129 9.63 -7.98 -25.71
C VAL A 129 8.97 -6.93 -26.60
N VAL A 130 9.12 -5.66 -26.22
CA VAL A 130 8.58 -4.49 -26.92
C VAL A 130 9.68 -3.43 -27.09
N PRO A 131 9.79 -2.76 -28.26
CA PRO A 131 10.73 -1.66 -28.47
C PRO A 131 10.51 -0.48 -27.52
N ALA A 132 11.56 0.28 -27.19
CA ALA A 132 11.44 1.46 -26.33
C ALA A 132 10.60 2.60 -26.95
N GLU A 133 10.47 2.62 -28.28
CA GLU A 133 9.65 3.57 -29.03
C GLU A 133 8.16 3.19 -29.13
N TRP A 134 7.73 2.12 -28.45
CA TRP A 134 6.32 1.76 -28.27
C TRP A 134 5.79 2.41 -26.98
N SER A 135 5.24 3.62 -27.08
CA SER A 135 4.56 4.32 -25.98
C SER A 135 3.14 4.70 -26.34
#